data_AF-A0A7J2L5X8-F1
#
_entry.id   AF-A0A7J2L5X8-F1
#
_cell.length_a   1.000
_cell.length_b   1.000
_cell.length_c   1.000
_cell.angle_alpha   90.00
_cell.angle_beta   90.00
_cell.angle_gamma   90.00
#
_symmetry.space_group_name_H-M   'P 1'
#
loop_
_entity.id
_entity.type
_entity.pdbx_description
1 polymer ?
#
loop_
_entity_poly.entity_id
_entity_poly.type
_entity_poly.pdbx_seq_one_letter_code
_entity_poly.pdbx_strand_id
1 'polypeptide(L)'
;MRRILIIVLVLAAFAMLLPINAGYEGHVEIKGVVPEPQNITFGIYTGGSTEIPLGNFSILKNVIKGRGFNIKNITDLTELGELEGVDVLALLTIKNLTNDEINIIRNYSFYGGDLFIITPQEIDKGMEDLLSLFGLESLGYVKDNESYYENESNVILNKTWEASSIMNGIKSLLVVNATALNYTEKNGLLEFLGINETMSLNNETNVSILYLNNLVWGGNNTYVEYKKGQRIYGQNITLCHIQEYWFGAKIVVISSAYMFEDEYIIKKRFDNLKFLERLIYWLGDQINYMAIDIVDRNPSENTLDLDQSPYINISFDIKITNITDNDFKSNLTVLVGFEYLGKFRGVKLPTLTNETYDNTHNNATLRYKVQLNISEIINKSAVIYVRIVAAMPLYGYRWNKPIRLDVIKQRFEFQRYHPVLLTIGAIVGINLIVLIGLMPYALKRRMRAKKIEEKAKK
;
A
#
# COMPACT_ATOMS: atom_id res chain seq x y z
N MET A 1 21.88 55.15 -21.31
CA MET A 1 22.09 53.73 -21.68
C MET A 1 22.27 52.79 -20.49
N ARG A 2 23.21 53.01 -19.55
CA ARG A 2 23.40 52.12 -18.37
C ARG A 2 22.14 51.85 -17.54
N ARG A 3 21.27 52.85 -17.31
CA ARG A 3 20.02 52.66 -16.55
C ARG A 3 18.99 51.78 -17.28
N ILE A 4 18.91 51.87 -18.61
CA ILE A 4 18.01 51.04 -19.42
C ILE A 4 18.50 49.59 -19.42
N LEU A 5 19.83 49.39 -19.50
CA LEU A 5 20.44 48.05 -19.47
C LEU A 5 20.20 47.35 -18.13
N ILE A 6 20.27 48.09 -17.01
CA ILE A 6 19.96 47.57 -15.67
C ILE A 6 18.47 47.23 -15.54
N ILE A 7 17.57 48.07 -16.05
CA ILE A 7 16.12 47.79 -16.03
C ILE A 7 15.80 46.55 -16.85
N VAL A 8 16.42 46.37 -18.01
CA VAL A 8 16.26 45.17 -18.86
C VAL A 8 16.83 43.93 -18.19
N LEU A 9 17.97 44.03 -17.49
CA LEU A 9 18.55 42.92 -16.72
C LEU A 9 17.70 42.53 -15.51
N VAL A 10 17.14 43.52 -14.81
CA VAL A 10 16.22 43.29 -13.69
C VAL A 10 14.91 42.69 -14.21
N LEU A 11 14.36 43.15 -15.32
CA LEU A 11 13.17 42.55 -15.96
C LEU A 11 13.43 41.15 -16.51
N ALA A 12 14.61 40.87 -17.05
CA ALA A 12 14.99 39.52 -17.50
C ALA A 12 15.18 38.57 -16.32
N ALA A 13 15.80 39.03 -15.22
CA ALA A 13 15.91 38.28 -13.99
C ALA A 13 14.53 38.07 -13.32
N PHE A 14 13.64 39.07 -13.36
CA PHE A 14 12.27 38.95 -12.88
C PHE A 14 11.44 38.02 -13.77
N ALA A 15 11.66 38.01 -15.08
CA ALA A 15 11.01 37.09 -16.02
C ALA A 15 11.51 35.64 -15.88
N MET A 16 12.75 35.44 -15.42
CA MET A 16 13.28 34.12 -15.04
C MET A 16 12.86 33.68 -13.62
N LEU A 17 12.49 34.62 -12.75
CA LEU A 17 11.97 34.38 -11.39
C LEU A 17 10.44 34.33 -11.31
N LEU A 18 9.73 34.75 -12.36
CA LEU A 18 8.32 34.44 -12.49
C LEU A 18 8.21 32.92 -12.56
N PRO A 19 7.39 32.27 -11.71
CA PRO A 19 7.07 30.88 -11.93
C PRO A 19 6.58 30.77 -13.37
N ILE A 20 7.00 29.71 -14.07
CA ILE A 20 6.46 29.35 -15.38
C ILE A 20 4.98 28.99 -15.16
N ASN A 21 4.14 29.99 -14.94
CA ASN A 21 2.71 29.97 -15.21
C ASN A 21 2.56 30.22 -16.71
N ALA A 22 3.20 29.36 -17.51
CA ALA A 22 2.76 29.14 -18.86
C ALA A 22 1.41 28.41 -18.73
N GLY A 23 0.36 29.02 -19.27
CA GLY A 23 -1.03 28.65 -19.07
C GLY A 23 -1.26 27.14 -19.08
N TYR A 24 -1.74 26.65 -17.94
CA TYR A 24 -2.25 25.30 -17.78
C TYR A 24 -3.76 25.42 -17.60
N GLU A 25 -4.51 25.07 -18.63
CA GLU A 25 -5.90 24.65 -18.48
C GLU A 25 -5.89 23.38 -17.61
N GLY A 26 -6.61 23.41 -16.48
CA GLY A 26 -6.88 22.22 -15.66
C GLY A 26 -6.20 22.15 -14.29
N HIS A 27 -5.90 23.29 -13.66
CA HIS A 27 -5.71 23.33 -12.21
C HIS A 27 -7.09 23.35 -11.54
N VAL A 28 -7.58 22.17 -11.14
CA VAL A 28 -8.74 22.05 -10.26
C VAL A 28 -8.20 21.92 -8.83
N GLU A 29 -8.24 23.02 -8.07
CA GLU A 29 -8.20 22.95 -6.62
C GLU A 29 -9.42 22.15 -6.14
N ILE A 30 -9.24 20.88 -5.77
CA ILE A 30 -10.28 20.11 -5.08
C ILE A 30 -10.20 20.47 -3.60
N LYS A 31 -10.83 21.59 -3.21
CA LYS A 31 -10.92 21.98 -1.80
C LYS A 31 -11.59 20.88 -0.98
N GLY A 32 -10.87 20.33 -0.01
CA GLY A 32 -11.42 19.54 1.11
C GLY A 32 -11.45 18.02 0.96
N VAL A 33 -10.94 17.43 -0.12
CA VAL A 33 -10.80 15.96 -0.26
C VAL A 33 -9.34 15.53 -0.28
N VAL A 34 -8.49 16.26 -0.98
CA VAL A 34 -7.06 15.98 -1.17
C VAL A 34 -6.24 16.69 -0.07
N PRO A 35 -5.14 16.09 0.43
CA PRO A 35 -4.24 16.77 1.37
C PRO A 35 -3.60 18.00 0.74
N GLU A 36 -3.44 19.08 1.52
CA GLU A 36 -2.74 20.27 1.02
C GLU A 36 -1.28 19.90 0.63
N PRO A 37 -0.79 20.34 -0.55
CA PRO A 37 0.57 20.02 -1.01
C PRO A 37 1.66 20.36 0.02
N GLN A 38 1.46 21.41 0.81
CA GLN A 38 2.41 21.87 1.82
C GLN A 38 2.59 20.89 3.00
N ASN A 39 1.68 19.92 3.15
CA ASN A 39 1.80 18.88 4.16
C ASN A 39 2.60 17.67 3.66
N ILE A 40 3.01 17.67 2.39
CA ILE A 40 3.72 16.56 1.76
C ILE A 40 5.17 16.96 1.49
N THR A 41 6.09 16.12 1.92
CA THR A 41 7.53 16.35 1.84
C THR A 41 8.21 15.31 0.96
N PHE A 42 8.89 15.79 -0.08
CA PHE A 42 9.78 15.00 -0.91
C PHE A 42 11.20 15.03 -0.33
N GLY A 43 11.69 13.88 0.11
CA GLY A 43 13.07 13.67 0.51
C GLY A 43 13.93 13.38 -0.73
N ILE A 44 14.92 14.20 -1.04
CA ILE A 44 15.87 13.93 -2.12
C ILE A 44 17.14 13.36 -1.50
N TYR A 45 17.49 12.11 -1.82
CA TYR A 45 18.72 11.52 -1.34
C TYR A 45 19.94 12.13 -2.04
N THR A 46 20.89 12.62 -1.25
CA THR A 46 22.10 13.31 -1.71
C THR A 46 23.39 12.73 -1.13
N GLY A 47 23.30 11.67 -0.32
CA GLY A 47 24.47 11.06 0.34
C GLY A 47 25.30 10.15 -0.55
N GLY A 48 24.67 9.49 -1.53
CA GLY A 48 25.31 8.52 -2.41
C GLY A 48 26.03 9.12 -3.62
N SER A 49 26.80 8.28 -4.31
CA SER A 49 27.30 8.62 -5.65
C SER A 49 26.16 8.57 -6.67
N THR A 50 26.07 9.50 -7.61
CA THR A 50 25.06 9.47 -8.68
C THR A 50 25.72 9.38 -10.05
N GLU A 51 25.01 8.80 -11.04
CA GLU A 51 25.42 8.89 -12.45
C GLU A 51 25.34 10.32 -12.96
N ILE A 52 24.20 10.96 -12.68
CA ILE A 52 23.92 12.32 -13.11
C ILE A 52 24.01 13.22 -11.89
N PRO A 53 24.83 14.28 -11.91
CA PRO A 53 24.92 15.22 -10.81
C PRO A 53 23.54 15.80 -10.46
N LEU A 54 23.22 15.87 -9.16
CA LEU A 54 21.93 16.38 -8.67
C LEU A 54 21.61 17.84 -9.09
N GLY A 55 22.60 18.59 -9.57
CA GLY A 55 22.44 19.91 -10.16
C GLY A 55 21.67 19.88 -11.49
N ASN A 56 21.72 18.78 -12.23
CA ASN A 56 21.04 18.60 -13.53
C ASN A 56 19.59 18.09 -13.38
N PHE A 57 19.08 18.03 -12.15
CA PHE A 57 17.66 17.79 -11.84
C PHE A 57 17.02 19.05 -11.23
N SER A 58 17.48 20.23 -11.65
CA SER A 58 16.97 21.49 -11.10
C SER A 58 15.50 21.70 -11.48
N ILE A 59 15.09 21.30 -12.68
CA ILE A 59 13.70 21.41 -13.14
C ILE A 59 12.80 20.49 -12.32
N LEU A 60 13.21 19.26 -12.04
CA LEU A 60 12.47 18.35 -11.17
C LEU A 60 12.24 18.96 -9.79
N LYS A 61 13.30 19.49 -9.17
CA LYS A 61 13.20 20.19 -7.87
C LYS A 61 12.27 21.40 -7.93
N ASN A 62 12.33 22.15 -9.03
CA ASN A 62 11.47 23.31 -9.25
C ASN A 62 10.02 22.93 -9.49
N VAL A 63 9.73 21.80 -10.15
CA VAL A 63 8.38 21.27 -10.29
C VAL A 63 7.81 20.95 -8.92
N ILE A 64 8.53 20.18 -8.10
CA ILE A 64 8.07 19.83 -6.74
C ILE A 64 7.77 21.09 -5.91
N LYS A 65 8.74 22.01 -5.79
CA LYS A 65 8.54 23.27 -5.04
C LYS A 65 7.46 24.17 -5.65
N GLY A 66 7.45 24.29 -6.97
CA GLY A 66 6.52 25.13 -7.72
C GLY A 66 5.06 24.67 -7.59
N ARG A 67 4.84 23.39 -7.24
CA ARG A 67 3.50 22.85 -6.94
C ARG A 67 3.13 22.94 -5.45
N GLY A 68 3.99 23.53 -4.62
CA GLY A 68 3.71 23.79 -3.20
C GLY A 68 4.11 22.66 -2.26
N PHE A 69 4.79 21.61 -2.74
CA PHE A 69 5.33 20.55 -1.91
C PHE A 69 6.62 20.99 -1.20
N ASN A 70 6.88 20.40 -0.03
CA ASN A 70 8.14 20.60 0.67
C ASN A 70 9.25 19.72 0.08
N ILE A 71 10.50 20.19 0.16
CA ILE A 71 11.68 19.39 -0.17
C ILE A 71 12.60 19.35 1.04
N LYS A 72 13.01 18.14 1.41
CA LYS A 72 14.06 17.87 2.40
C LYS A 72 15.21 17.17 1.69
N ASN A 73 16.45 17.61 1.90
CA ASN A 73 17.61 16.86 1.40
C ASN A 73 17.99 15.83 2.47
N ILE A 74 18.23 14.59 2.03
CA ILE A 74 18.63 13.47 2.90
C ILE A 74 20.06 13.13 2.56
N THR A 75 21.00 13.38 3.47
CA THR A 75 22.43 13.15 3.22
C THR A 75 22.92 11.81 3.71
N ASP A 76 22.15 11.15 4.58
CA ASP A 76 22.52 9.87 5.18
C ASP A 76 21.29 8.96 5.25
N LEU A 77 21.51 7.68 4.97
CA LEU A 77 20.52 6.60 5.01
C LEU A 77 21.01 5.44 5.90
N THR A 78 21.75 5.76 6.95
CA THR A 78 22.16 4.78 7.99
C THR A 78 21.07 4.54 9.03
N GLU A 79 20.21 5.54 9.29
CA GLU A 79 19.14 5.45 10.30
C GLU A 79 17.78 5.89 9.74
N LEU A 80 16.72 5.19 10.17
CA LEU A 80 15.34 5.49 9.72
C LEU A 80 14.86 6.87 10.17
N GLY A 81 15.41 7.42 11.26
CA GLY A 81 15.05 8.74 11.80
C GLY A 81 15.31 9.89 10.82
N GLU A 82 16.28 9.75 9.92
CA GLU A 82 16.55 10.76 8.88
C GLU A 82 15.36 10.92 7.92
N LEU A 83 14.56 9.87 7.75
CA LEU A 83 13.37 9.86 6.90
C LEU A 83 12.09 10.27 7.65
N GLU A 84 12.18 10.69 8.92
CA GLU A 84 11.02 11.21 9.63
C GLU A 84 10.46 12.47 8.95
N GLY A 85 9.13 12.48 8.76
CA GLY A 85 8.40 13.54 8.08
C GLY A 85 8.62 13.60 6.57
N VAL A 86 9.23 12.58 5.96
CA VAL A 86 9.33 12.41 4.51
C VAL A 86 8.21 11.49 4.04
N ASP A 87 7.41 11.94 3.09
CA ASP A 87 6.33 11.15 2.50
C ASP A 87 6.81 10.40 1.25
N VAL A 88 7.64 11.07 0.43
CA VAL A 88 8.20 10.50 -0.80
C VAL A 88 9.72 10.60 -0.80
N LEU A 89 10.43 9.48 -0.84
CA LEU A 89 11.89 9.45 -0.99
C LEU A 89 12.27 9.28 -2.47
N ALA A 90 12.98 10.27 -3.00
CA ALA A 90 13.49 10.29 -4.36
C ALA A 90 14.95 9.84 -4.43
N LEU A 91 15.19 8.76 -5.17
CA LEU A 91 16.51 8.21 -5.48
C LEU A 91 16.83 8.52 -6.95
N LEU A 92 17.66 9.53 -7.18
CA LEU A 92 17.91 10.08 -8.52
C LEU A 92 19.25 9.57 -9.07
N THR A 93 19.21 8.52 -9.87
CA THR A 93 20.40 7.92 -10.54
C THR A 93 21.50 7.50 -9.57
N ILE A 94 21.13 7.09 -8.35
CA ILE A 94 22.09 6.66 -7.32
C ILE A 94 22.83 5.41 -7.79
N LYS A 95 24.14 5.45 -7.64
CA LYS A 95 25.09 4.35 -7.82
C LYS A 95 25.57 3.88 -6.45
N ASN A 96 25.78 2.58 -6.33
CA ASN A 96 26.39 1.89 -5.19
C ASN A 96 25.66 2.12 -3.86
N LEU A 97 24.46 1.55 -3.74
CA LEU A 97 23.78 1.44 -2.45
C LEU A 97 24.39 0.31 -1.62
N THR A 98 24.62 0.58 -0.35
CA THR A 98 25.03 -0.42 0.64
C THR A 98 23.83 -1.23 1.14
N ASN A 99 24.09 -2.42 1.69
CA ASN A 99 23.03 -3.26 2.26
C ASN A 99 22.28 -2.57 3.42
N ASP A 100 22.96 -1.73 4.19
CA ASP A 100 22.35 -1.01 5.31
C ASP A 100 21.37 0.05 4.80
N GLU A 101 21.75 0.82 3.78
CA GLU A 101 20.85 1.79 3.13
C GLU A 101 19.64 1.08 2.50
N ILE A 102 19.85 -0.05 1.82
CA ILE A 102 18.79 -0.87 1.24
C ILE A 102 17.83 -1.37 2.34
N ASN A 103 18.35 -1.78 3.50
CA ASN A 103 17.53 -2.19 4.65
C ASN A 103 16.71 -1.02 5.21
N ILE A 104 17.26 0.20 5.26
CA ILE A 104 16.53 1.40 5.68
C ILE A 104 15.42 1.72 4.67
N ILE A 105 15.71 1.71 3.37
CA ILE A 105 14.72 1.95 2.30
C ILE A 105 13.59 0.91 2.36
N ARG A 106 13.93 -0.37 2.60
CA ARG A 106 12.94 -1.45 2.79
C ARG A 106 12.01 -1.14 3.95
N ASN A 107 12.57 -0.77 5.11
CA ASN A 107 11.79 -0.48 6.32
C ASN A 107 10.93 0.78 6.13
N TYR A 108 11.48 1.83 5.52
CA TYR A 108 10.74 3.04 5.16
C TYR A 108 9.52 2.72 4.29
N SER A 109 9.71 1.91 3.25
CA SER A 109 8.62 1.45 2.38
C SER A 109 7.59 0.64 3.16
N PHE A 110 8.02 -0.26 4.04
CA PHE A 110 7.12 -1.05 4.89
C PHE A 110 6.22 -0.17 5.79
N TYR A 111 6.73 0.95 6.28
CA TYR A 111 5.95 1.91 7.05
C TYR A 111 5.03 2.81 6.20
N GLY A 112 4.92 2.54 4.90
CA GLY A 112 4.04 3.25 3.98
C GLY A 112 4.70 4.44 3.28
N GLY A 113 6.03 4.58 3.36
CA GLY A 113 6.76 5.62 2.66
C GLY A 113 6.86 5.36 1.15
N ASP A 114 6.59 6.37 0.35
CA ASP A 114 6.60 6.25 -1.10
C ASP A 114 8.02 6.41 -1.67
N LEU A 115 8.32 5.71 -2.76
CA LEU A 115 9.62 5.80 -3.44
C LEU A 115 9.47 6.28 -4.87
N PHE A 116 10.33 7.24 -5.23
CA PHE A 116 10.53 7.68 -6.60
C PHE A 116 11.95 7.37 -7.06
N ILE A 117 12.11 6.30 -7.83
CA ILE A 117 13.41 5.78 -8.25
C ILE A 117 13.62 6.08 -9.73
N ILE A 118 14.65 6.84 -10.05
CA ILE A 118 15.19 6.94 -11.40
C ILE A 118 16.48 6.12 -11.42
N THR A 119 16.52 5.02 -12.17
CA THR A 119 17.72 4.17 -12.19
C THR A 119 18.85 4.86 -12.97
N PRO A 120 20.12 4.62 -12.63
CA PRO A 120 21.23 4.91 -13.53
C PRO A 120 21.10 4.11 -14.83
N GLN A 121 21.82 4.51 -15.88
CA GLN A 121 21.90 3.73 -17.12
C GLN A 121 22.60 2.40 -16.83
N GLU A 122 23.78 2.47 -16.21
CA GLU A 122 24.51 1.31 -15.74
C GLU A 122 24.00 0.90 -14.35
N ILE A 123 23.19 -0.15 -14.32
CA ILE A 123 22.67 -0.72 -13.08
C ILE A 123 23.78 -1.56 -12.46
N ASP A 124 24.34 -1.07 -11.36
CA ASP A 124 25.30 -1.81 -10.54
C ASP A 124 24.61 -2.76 -9.57
N LYS A 125 25.41 -3.59 -8.88
CA LYS A 125 24.91 -4.58 -7.93
C LYS A 125 24.03 -3.98 -6.83
N GLY A 126 24.35 -2.80 -6.30
CA GLY A 126 23.56 -2.17 -5.25
C GLY A 126 22.17 -1.76 -5.74
N MET A 127 22.09 -1.26 -6.97
CA MET A 127 20.79 -0.99 -7.61
C MET A 127 20.06 -2.28 -8.00
N GLU A 128 20.74 -3.33 -8.47
CA GLU A 128 20.13 -4.65 -8.68
C GLU A 128 19.52 -5.21 -7.38
N ASP A 129 20.26 -5.14 -6.28
CA ASP A 129 19.81 -5.60 -4.96
C ASP A 129 18.59 -4.78 -4.50
N LEU A 130 18.58 -3.45 -4.70
CA LEU A 130 17.41 -2.60 -4.43
C LEU A 130 16.20 -2.97 -5.30
N LEU A 131 16.38 -3.12 -6.62
CA LEU A 131 15.30 -3.48 -7.54
C LEU A 131 14.71 -4.86 -7.20
N SER A 132 15.55 -5.80 -6.77
CA SER A 132 15.13 -7.14 -6.35
C SER A 132 14.21 -7.13 -5.13
N LEU A 133 14.33 -6.13 -4.23
CA LEU A 133 13.36 -5.95 -3.15
C LEU A 133 11.94 -5.76 -3.68
N PHE A 134 11.80 -5.10 -4.83
CA PHE A 134 10.51 -4.85 -5.48
C PHE A 134 10.19 -5.91 -6.55
N GLY A 135 10.95 -7.01 -6.61
CA GLY A 135 10.79 -8.07 -7.60
C GLY A 135 11.13 -7.64 -9.03
N LEU A 136 11.88 -6.56 -9.21
CA LEU A 136 12.29 -6.05 -10.51
C LEU A 136 13.72 -6.50 -10.85
N GLU A 137 13.94 -6.82 -12.12
CA GLU A 137 15.27 -7.06 -12.67
C GLU A 137 15.51 -6.23 -13.94
N SER A 138 16.78 -5.97 -14.21
CA SER A 138 17.25 -5.34 -15.44
C SER A 138 17.45 -6.38 -16.53
N LEU A 139 16.86 -6.17 -17.72
CA LEU A 139 17.06 -7.04 -18.88
C LEU A 139 18.17 -6.55 -19.82
N GLY A 140 18.47 -5.25 -19.84
CA GLY A 140 19.48 -4.65 -20.71
C GLY A 140 19.02 -3.37 -21.40
N TYR A 141 19.92 -2.77 -22.18
CA TYR A 141 19.68 -1.47 -22.80
C TYR A 141 18.60 -1.52 -23.88
N VAL A 142 17.69 -0.54 -23.81
CA VAL A 142 16.66 -0.33 -24.82
C VAL A 142 17.24 0.40 -26.00
N LYS A 143 16.99 -0.15 -27.19
CA LYS A 143 17.43 0.40 -28.46
C LYS A 143 16.25 0.59 -29.40
N ASP A 144 16.38 1.53 -30.32
CA ASP A 144 15.43 1.73 -31.41
C ASP A 144 16.01 1.23 -32.73
N ASN A 145 15.21 0.53 -33.53
CA ASN A 145 15.60 0.05 -34.87
C ASN A 145 15.27 1.03 -36.01
N GLU A 146 14.41 2.03 -35.80
CA GLU A 146 13.87 2.88 -36.88
C GLU A 146 13.97 4.39 -36.63
N SER A 147 14.17 4.79 -35.38
CA SER A 147 14.09 6.18 -34.96
C SER A 147 15.34 6.97 -35.36
N TYR A 148 15.14 7.96 -36.24
CA TYR A 148 16.11 8.80 -36.99
C TYR A 148 17.21 9.55 -36.18
N TYR A 149 17.46 9.24 -34.90
CA TYR A 149 18.57 9.82 -34.14
C TYR A 149 19.87 9.07 -34.43
N GLU A 150 20.98 9.81 -34.52
CA GLU A 150 22.33 9.27 -34.78
C GLU A 150 22.82 8.29 -33.69
N ASN A 151 22.11 8.21 -32.55
CA ASN A 151 22.38 7.30 -31.43
C ASN A 151 21.20 6.34 -31.20
N GLU A 152 21.42 5.03 -31.32
CA GLU A 152 20.43 3.95 -31.13
C GLU A 152 19.75 3.94 -29.75
N SER A 153 20.28 4.68 -28.77
CA SER A 153 19.85 4.69 -27.37
C SER A 153 18.82 5.78 -27.02
N ASN A 154 18.47 6.65 -27.99
CA ASN A 154 17.40 7.63 -27.84
C ASN A 154 16.11 7.09 -28.49
N VAL A 155 15.14 6.75 -27.66
CA VAL A 155 13.88 6.12 -28.07
C VAL A 155 12.75 7.13 -27.97
N ILE A 156 11.93 7.22 -29.01
CA ILE A 156 10.72 8.05 -28.99
C ILE A 156 9.52 7.13 -28.84
N LEU A 157 8.77 7.35 -27.76
CA LEU A 157 7.59 6.57 -27.45
C LEU A 157 6.34 7.39 -27.69
N ASN A 158 5.45 6.86 -28.53
CA ASN A 158 4.20 7.49 -28.88
C ASN A 158 3.05 6.61 -28.40
N LYS A 159 2.34 7.05 -27.36
CA LYS A 159 1.17 6.36 -26.79
C LYS A 159 1.44 4.89 -26.41
N THR A 160 2.61 4.59 -25.87
CA THR A 160 2.97 3.26 -25.36
C THR A 160 2.73 3.19 -23.85
N TRP A 161 1.50 3.51 -23.47
CA TRP A 161 1.00 3.57 -22.10
C TRP A 161 -0.52 3.44 -22.09
N GLU A 162 -1.08 3.01 -20.96
CA GLU A 162 -2.53 2.94 -20.78
C GLU A 162 -3.15 4.34 -20.55
N ALA A 163 -4.45 4.45 -20.81
CA ALA A 163 -5.19 5.67 -20.51
C ALA A 163 -5.35 5.81 -18.98
N SER A 164 -4.59 6.72 -18.39
CA SER A 164 -4.64 7.03 -16.96
C SER A 164 -4.53 8.54 -16.72
N SER A 165 -4.90 8.99 -15.52
CA SER A 165 -4.72 10.39 -15.11
C SER A 165 -3.26 10.84 -15.15
N ILE A 166 -2.32 9.92 -14.89
CA ILE A 166 -0.88 10.19 -14.97
C ILE A 166 -0.48 10.48 -16.43
N MET A 167 -1.05 9.73 -17.38
CA MET A 167 -0.71 9.83 -18.80
C MET A 167 -1.61 10.79 -19.60
N ASN A 168 -2.54 11.47 -18.93
CA ASN A 168 -3.57 12.24 -19.60
C ASN A 168 -2.99 13.41 -20.42
N GLY A 169 -3.30 13.39 -21.72
CA GLY A 169 -2.86 14.40 -22.68
C GLY A 169 -1.36 14.40 -22.98
N ILE A 170 -0.66 13.32 -22.65
CA ILE A 170 0.70 13.04 -23.13
C ILE A 170 0.58 12.40 -24.52
N LYS A 171 1.35 12.89 -25.49
CA LYS A 171 1.37 12.40 -26.87
C LYS A 171 2.65 11.63 -27.18
N SER A 172 3.78 12.12 -26.69
CA SER A 172 5.08 11.51 -26.96
C SER A 172 6.06 11.74 -25.81
N LEU A 173 6.87 10.73 -25.50
CA LEU A 173 7.98 10.81 -24.54
C LEU A 173 9.30 10.56 -25.26
N LEU A 174 10.32 11.34 -24.89
CA LEU A 174 11.71 11.04 -25.25
C LEU A 174 12.34 10.24 -24.11
N VAL A 175 12.67 8.99 -24.39
CA VAL A 175 13.35 8.08 -23.46
C VAL A 175 14.81 8.00 -23.87
N VAL A 176 15.71 8.28 -22.95
CA VAL A 176 17.15 8.40 -23.22
C VAL A 176 17.91 7.39 -22.38
N ASN A 177 18.72 6.58 -23.06
CA ASN A 177 19.60 5.57 -22.46
C ASN A 177 18.87 4.70 -21.42
N ALA A 178 17.70 4.19 -21.81
CA ALA A 178 16.91 3.40 -20.91
C ALA A 178 17.37 1.95 -20.83
N THR A 179 17.01 1.33 -19.72
CA THR A 179 17.21 -0.08 -19.46
C THR A 179 15.85 -0.75 -19.28
N ALA A 180 15.59 -1.88 -19.92
CA ALA A 180 14.31 -2.55 -19.76
C ALA A 180 14.22 -3.22 -18.39
N LEU A 181 13.06 -3.06 -17.76
CA LEU A 181 12.72 -3.69 -16.50
C LEU A 181 11.80 -4.89 -16.74
N ASN A 182 11.96 -5.91 -15.91
CA ASN A 182 11.09 -7.07 -15.87
C ASN A 182 10.67 -7.37 -14.44
N TYR A 183 9.40 -7.76 -14.26
CA TYR A 183 8.91 -8.25 -12.98
C TYR A 183 9.13 -9.75 -12.88
N THR A 184 9.78 -10.20 -11.82
CA THR A 184 10.26 -11.58 -11.65
C THR A 184 9.34 -12.44 -10.77
N GLU A 185 8.22 -11.90 -10.28
CA GLU A 185 7.30 -12.51 -9.30
C GLU A 185 7.92 -12.81 -7.93
N LYS A 186 9.24 -12.68 -7.79
CA LYS A 186 10.00 -12.83 -6.54
C LYS A 186 10.18 -11.48 -5.87
N ASN A 187 9.12 -10.99 -5.26
CA ASN A 187 9.14 -9.70 -4.56
C ASN A 187 9.82 -9.82 -3.20
N GLY A 188 11.10 -9.42 -3.10
CA GLY A 188 11.89 -9.56 -1.88
C GLY A 188 11.29 -8.88 -0.63
N LEU A 189 10.51 -7.81 -0.82
CA LEU A 189 9.80 -7.11 0.26
C LEU A 189 8.63 -7.95 0.79
N LEU A 190 7.86 -8.59 -0.08
CA LEU A 190 6.79 -9.51 0.34
C LEU A 190 7.35 -10.79 0.97
N GLU A 191 8.42 -11.35 0.39
CA GLU A 191 9.12 -12.53 0.92
C GLU A 191 9.64 -12.27 2.35
N PHE A 192 10.26 -11.11 2.59
CA PHE A 192 10.74 -10.71 3.91
C PHE A 192 9.61 -10.67 4.96
N LEU A 193 8.42 -10.23 4.55
CA LEU A 193 7.24 -10.18 5.42
C LEU A 193 6.52 -11.54 5.55
N GLY A 194 6.90 -12.53 4.75
CA GLY A 194 6.23 -13.83 4.70
C GLY A 194 4.77 -13.72 4.23
N ILE A 195 4.47 -12.76 3.36
CA ILE A 195 3.14 -12.55 2.78
C ILE A 195 3.16 -12.83 1.28
N ASN A 196 2.05 -13.34 0.76
CA ASN A 196 1.88 -13.56 -0.67
C ASN A 196 1.39 -12.29 -1.37
N GLU A 197 1.43 -12.26 -2.70
CA GLU A 197 0.85 -11.18 -3.50
C GLU A 197 -0.68 -11.09 -3.40
N THR A 198 -1.33 -12.13 -2.87
CA THR A 198 -2.78 -12.18 -2.64
C THR A 198 -3.12 -12.70 -1.25
N MET A 199 -4.11 -12.08 -0.61
CA MET A 199 -4.73 -12.55 0.63
C MET A 199 -6.04 -13.26 0.33
N SER A 200 -6.17 -14.52 0.75
CA SER A 200 -7.45 -15.23 0.72
C SER A 200 -8.32 -14.78 1.90
N LEU A 201 -9.51 -14.25 1.60
CA LEU A 201 -10.51 -13.88 2.61
C LEU A 201 -11.43 -15.05 2.95
N ASN A 202 -11.75 -15.87 1.96
CA ASN A 202 -12.53 -17.10 2.06
C ASN A 202 -12.18 -17.99 0.85
N ASN A 203 -12.83 -19.15 0.72
CA ASN A 203 -12.55 -20.13 -0.33
C ASN A 203 -12.77 -19.59 -1.77
N GLU A 204 -13.46 -18.46 -1.94
CA GLU A 204 -13.89 -17.92 -3.24
C GLU A 204 -13.35 -16.52 -3.53
N THR A 205 -12.82 -15.81 -2.52
CA THR A 205 -12.44 -14.40 -2.62
C THR A 205 -10.97 -14.22 -2.23
N ASN A 206 -10.17 -13.82 -3.22
CA ASN A 206 -8.79 -13.38 -3.03
C ASN A 206 -8.71 -11.88 -3.28
N VAL A 207 -7.87 -11.21 -2.50
CA VAL A 207 -7.62 -9.78 -2.61
C VAL A 207 -6.15 -9.57 -2.88
N SER A 208 -5.82 -8.75 -3.87
CA SER A 208 -4.44 -8.36 -4.14
C SER A 208 -3.84 -7.63 -2.93
N ILE A 209 -2.60 -7.97 -2.62
CA ILE A 209 -1.74 -7.28 -1.64
C ILE A 209 -0.80 -6.31 -2.38
N LEU A 210 -0.62 -6.52 -3.69
CA LEU A 210 0.24 -5.75 -4.56
C LEU A 210 -0.51 -5.47 -5.87
N TYR A 211 -0.60 -4.20 -6.26
CA TYR A 211 -0.95 -3.84 -7.63
C TYR A 211 0.32 -3.51 -8.41
N LEU A 212 0.45 -4.11 -9.59
CA LEU A 212 1.56 -3.91 -10.52
C LEU A 212 1.02 -3.24 -11.78
N ASN A 213 1.65 -2.15 -12.20
CA ASN A 213 1.29 -1.48 -13.45
C ASN A 213 2.55 -1.10 -14.25
N ASN A 214 2.57 -1.51 -15.52
CA ASN A 214 3.60 -1.12 -16.48
C ASN A 214 3.15 0.19 -17.14
N LEU A 215 3.49 1.31 -16.51
CA LEU A 215 2.96 2.62 -16.91
C LEU A 215 3.47 3.07 -18.28
N VAL A 216 4.73 2.76 -18.61
CA VAL A 216 5.35 3.09 -19.91
C VAL A 216 6.11 1.87 -20.40
N TRP A 217 5.87 1.49 -21.66
CA TRP A 217 6.54 0.37 -22.33
C TRP A 217 7.09 0.76 -23.71
N GLY A 218 7.87 -0.13 -24.32
CA GLY A 218 8.54 0.07 -25.61
C GLY A 218 7.60 0.06 -26.82
N GLY A 219 7.94 0.82 -27.84
CA GLY A 219 7.26 0.77 -29.15
C GLY A 219 7.57 -0.53 -29.92
N ASN A 220 6.80 -0.82 -30.97
CA ASN A 220 7.01 -2.02 -31.80
C ASN A 220 8.39 -2.07 -32.49
N ASN A 221 8.97 -0.90 -32.75
CA ASN A 221 10.31 -0.68 -33.32
C ASN A 221 11.44 -0.79 -32.28
N THR A 222 11.08 -0.96 -31.01
CA THR A 222 11.97 -0.90 -29.87
C THR A 222 12.38 -2.30 -29.45
N TYR A 223 13.65 -2.51 -29.11
CA TYR A 223 14.18 -3.83 -28.79
C TYR A 223 15.23 -3.81 -27.67
N VAL A 224 15.38 -4.95 -27.00
CA VAL A 224 16.43 -5.21 -26.00
C VAL A 224 17.04 -6.56 -26.27
N GLU A 225 18.36 -6.64 -26.25
CA GLU A 225 19.10 -7.91 -26.28
C GLU A 225 19.51 -8.29 -24.86
N TYR A 226 18.75 -9.20 -24.23
CA TYR A 226 18.93 -9.55 -22.81
C TYR A 226 19.89 -10.72 -22.60
N LYS A 227 20.08 -11.55 -23.64
CA LYS A 227 21.13 -12.56 -23.74
C LYS A 227 21.65 -12.56 -25.16
N LYS A 228 22.89 -13.00 -25.37
CA LYS A 228 23.51 -13.04 -26.71
C LYS A 228 22.59 -13.71 -27.73
N GLY A 229 22.13 -12.94 -28.72
CA GLY A 229 21.22 -13.38 -29.79
C GLY A 229 19.74 -13.54 -29.39
N GLN A 230 19.36 -13.23 -28.15
CA GLN A 230 17.97 -13.27 -27.68
C GLN A 230 17.44 -11.86 -27.46
N ARG A 231 16.36 -11.51 -28.19
CA ARG A 231 15.79 -10.17 -28.20
C ARG A 231 14.31 -10.18 -27.81
N ILE A 232 13.92 -9.17 -27.05
CA ILE A 232 12.51 -8.83 -26.80
C ILE A 232 12.18 -7.51 -27.48
N TYR A 233 10.89 -7.29 -27.75
CA TYR A 233 10.39 -6.16 -28.53
C TYR A 233 9.05 -5.65 -27.95
N GLY A 234 8.71 -4.41 -28.26
CA GLY A 234 7.36 -3.87 -28.02
C GLY A 234 6.97 -3.79 -26.55
N GLN A 235 5.73 -4.17 -26.25
CA GLN A 235 5.13 -4.08 -24.91
C GLN A 235 5.85 -4.91 -23.84
N ASN A 236 6.68 -5.88 -24.25
CA ASN A 236 7.48 -6.67 -23.32
C ASN A 236 8.70 -5.90 -22.76
N ILE A 237 8.95 -4.69 -23.25
CA ILE A 237 9.99 -3.79 -22.75
C ILE A 237 9.33 -2.77 -21.84
N THR A 238 9.39 -2.99 -20.52
CA THR A 238 8.86 -2.00 -19.56
C THR A 238 9.93 -0.98 -19.18
N LEU A 239 9.52 0.28 -19.11
CA LEU A 239 10.39 1.45 -18.86
C LEU A 239 9.98 2.25 -17.63
N CYS A 240 8.73 2.12 -17.22
CA CYS A 240 8.23 2.66 -15.97
C CYS A 240 7.31 1.63 -15.32
N HIS A 241 7.69 1.22 -14.10
CA HIS A 241 6.87 0.37 -13.24
C HIS A 241 6.29 1.20 -12.10
N ILE A 242 5.01 0.98 -11.83
CA ILE A 242 4.34 1.42 -10.60
C ILE A 242 3.97 0.17 -9.80
N GLN A 243 4.26 0.21 -8.51
CA GLN A 243 3.81 -0.77 -7.54
C GLN A 243 3.07 -0.09 -6.40
N GLU A 244 1.94 -0.64 -6.01
CA GLU A 244 1.14 -0.12 -4.89
C GLU A 244 0.94 -1.26 -3.90
N TYR A 245 1.40 -1.06 -2.68
CA TYR A 245 1.42 -2.10 -1.66
C TYR A 245 0.29 -1.95 -0.66
N TRP A 246 -0.17 -3.08 -0.12
CA TRP A 246 -1.19 -3.17 0.91
C TRP A 246 -0.95 -2.29 2.14
N PHE A 247 0.32 -2.11 2.53
CA PHE A 247 0.71 -1.25 3.65
C PHE A 247 0.75 0.25 3.31
N GLY A 248 0.36 0.63 2.09
CA GLY A 248 0.14 2.02 1.66
C GLY A 248 1.21 2.60 0.75
N ALA A 249 2.40 1.99 0.68
CA ALA A 249 3.51 2.52 -0.11
C ALA A 249 3.26 2.42 -1.62
N LYS A 250 3.67 3.47 -2.32
CA LYS A 250 3.74 3.57 -3.77
C LYS A 250 5.20 3.62 -4.21
N ILE A 251 5.59 2.70 -5.08
CA ILE A 251 6.94 2.62 -5.62
C ILE A 251 6.87 2.89 -7.11
N VAL A 252 7.57 3.91 -7.57
CA VAL A 252 7.71 4.23 -8.99
C VAL A 252 9.17 4.03 -9.37
N VAL A 253 9.40 3.15 -10.34
CA VAL A 253 10.74 2.91 -10.91
C VAL A 253 10.72 3.32 -12.37
N ILE A 254 11.58 4.28 -12.73
CA ILE A 254 11.75 4.77 -14.09
C ILE A 254 13.16 4.45 -14.52
N SER A 255 13.27 3.62 -15.54
CA SER A 255 14.54 3.11 -16.03
C SER A 255 15.10 3.92 -17.19
N SER A 256 15.03 5.25 -17.07
CA SER A 256 15.64 6.18 -18.01
C SER A 256 16.27 7.34 -17.24
N ALA A 257 17.57 7.20 -16.96
CA ALA A 257 18.34 8.16 -16.16
C ALA A 257 18.19 9.60 -16.65
N TYR A 258 18.22 9.78 -17.97
CA TYR A 258 18.34 11.08 -18.62
C TYR A 258 16.99 11.70 -19.01
N MET A 259 15.87 10.95 -18.97
CA MET A 259 14.54 11.46 -19.38
C MET A 259 14.12 12.74 -18.65
N PHE A 260 14.52 12.85 -17.39
CA PHE A 260 14.22 14.00 -16.52
C PHE A 260 15.43 14.86 -16.19
N GLU A 261 16.57 14.62 -16.83
CA GLU A 261 17.67 15.55 -16.78
C GLU A 261 17.27 16.85 -17.48
N ASP A 262 17.74 17.97 -16.94
CA ASP A 262 17.41 19.32 -17.39
C ASP A 262 17.62 19.51 -18.90
N GLU A 263 18.63 18.88 -19.51
CA GLU A 263 18.90 18.95 -20.96
C GLU A 263 17.78 18.34 -21.81
N TYR A 264 17.18 17.24 -21.36
CA TYR A 264 16.21 16.47 -22.14
C TYR A 264 14.77 16.87 -21.81
N ILE A 265 14.47 17.14 -20.54
CA ILE A 265 13.12 17.47 -20.10
C ILE A 265 12.59 18.79 -20.68
N ILE A 266 13.48 19.74 -21.01
CA ILE A 266 13.13 21.03 -21.63
C ILE A 266 12.75 20.94 -23.11
N LYS A 267 12.99 19.80 -23.77
CA LYS A 267 12.74 19.66 -25.21
C LYS A 267 11.22 19.66 -25.46
N LYS A 268 10.68 20.85 -25.75
CA LYS A 268 9.24 21.14 -25.97
C LYS A 268 8.51 20.25 -26.99
N ARG A 269 9.24 19.53 -27.83
CA ARG A 269 8.67 18.56 -28.78
C ARG A 269 8.08 17.35 -28.07
N PHE A 270 8.55 17.05 -26.86
CA PHE A 270 8.15 15.89 -26.08
C PHE A 270 7.46 16.32 -24.78
N ASP A 271 6.61 15.45 -24.26
CA ASP A 271 5.77 15.73 -23.09
C ASP A 271 6.42 15.26 -21.77
N ASN A 272 7.75 15.09 -21.74
CA ASN A 272 8.50 14.62 -20.55
C ASN A 272 8.24 15.48 -19.30
N LEU A 273 8.20 16.81 -19.45
CA LEU A 273 7.91 17.70 -18.33
C LEU A 273 6.50 17.48 -17.78
N LYS A 274 5.52 17.35 -18.67
CA LYS A 274 4.12 17.07 -18.30
C LYS A 274 3.99 15.71 -17.63
N PHE A 275 4.73 14.71 -18.11
CA PHE A 275 4.79 13.41 -17.47
C PHE A 275 5.33 13.48 -16.05
N LEU A 276 6.46 14.17 -15.85
CA LEU A 276 7.05 14.39 -14.53
C LEU A 276 6.07 15.10 -13.59
N GLU A 277 5.42 16.17 -14.05
CA GLU A 277 4.44 16.90 -13.25
C GLU A 277 3.30 16.00 -12.78
N ARG A 278 2.77 15.15 -13.66
CA ARG A 278 1.68 14.23 -13.33
C ARG A 278 2.11 13.14 -12.37
N LEU A 279 3.33 12.61 -12.51
CA LEU A 279 3.92 11.67 -11.56
C LEU A 279 4.10 12.29 -10.17
N ILE A 280 4.65 13.50 -10.11
CA ILE A 280 4.82 14.22 -8.84
C ILE A 280 3.48 14.50 -8.17
N TYR A 281 2.44 14.85 -8.93
CA TYR A 281 1.10 14.99 -8.37
C TYR A 281 0.51 13.67 -7.86
N TRP A 282 0.77 12.56 -8.56
CA TRP A 282 0.26 11.25 -8.16
C TRP A 282 0.95 10.69 -6.91
N LEU A 283 2.28 10.84 -6.83
CA LEU A 283 3.07 10.55 -5.64
C LEU A 283 2.69 11.46 -4.47
N GLY A 284 2.44 12.74 -4.76
CA GLY A 284 1.98 13.71 -3.78
C GLY A 284 0.48 13.67 -3.51
N ASP A 285 -0.23 12.58 -3.84
CA ASP A 285 -1.65 12.39 -3.53
C ASP A 285 -2.62 13.46 -4.04
N GLN A 286 -2.21 14.26 -5.03
CA GLN A 286 -3.01 15.36 -5.59
C GLN A 286 -3.95 14.92 -6.72
N ILE A 287 -3.66 13.77 -7.35
CA ILE A 287 -4.53 13.14 -8.35
C ILE A 287 -4.72 11.67 -8.01
N ASN A 288 -5.83 11.08 -8.45
CA ASN A 288 -6.22 9.71 -8.14
C ASN A 288 -6.20 9.43 -6.64
N TYR A 289 -6.82 10.34 -5.87
CA TYR A 289 -6.84 10.24 -4.43
C TYR A 289 -8.09 9.51 -3.96
N MET A 290 -7.94 8.77 -2.86
CA MET A 290 -9.05 8.09 -2.19
C MET A 290 -9.00 8.41 -0.69
N ALA A 291 -10.14 8.82 -0.15
CA ALA A 291 -10.32 9.09 1.27
C ALA A 291 -11.42 8.22 1.86
N ILE A 292 -11.26 7.87 3.13
CA ILE A 292 -12.26 7.12 3.91
C ILE A 292 -12.68 7.98 5.10
N ASP A 293 -13.95 8.38 5.10
CA ASP A 293 -14.56 9.18 6.17
C ASP A 293 -15.58 8.35 6.92
N ILE A 294 -15.40 8.21 8.24
CA ILE A 294 -16.38 7.54 9.09
C ILE A 294 -17.55 8.49 9.33
N VAL A 295 -18.74 8.10 8.88
CA VAL A 295 -19.97 8.89 9.02
C VAL A 295 -20.64 8.60 10.36
N ASP A 296 -20.76 7.32 10.69
CA ASP A 296 -21.42 6.87 11.92
C ASP A 296 -20.84 5.54 12.40
N ARG A 297 -20.87 5.31 13.71
CA ARG A 297 -20.47 4.05 14.33
C ARG A 297 -21.30 3.75 15.57
N ASN A 298 -21.63 2.48 15.74
CA ASN A 298 -22.27 1.95 16.93
C ASN A 298 -21.50 0.70 17.39
N PRO A 299 -20.93 0.65 18.62
CA PRO A 299 -21.00 1.68 19.65
C PRO A 299 -20.29 2.98 19.27
N SER A 300 -20.84 4.11 19.69
CA SER A 300 -20.19 5.41 19.57
C SER A 300 -19.02 5.55 20.55
N GLU A 301 -19.08 4.85 21.67
CA GLU A 301 -18.03 4.77 22.69
C GLU A 301 -16.91 3.81 22.27
N ASN A 302 -15.74 3.97 22.90
CA ASN A 302 -14.60 3.09 22.65
C ASN A 302 -14.68 1.78 23.44
N THR A 303 -15.76 1.53 24.17
CA THR A 303 -15.94 0.32 24.99
C THR A 303 -17.06 -0.53 24.44
N LEU A 304 -16.85 -1.85 24.41
CA LEU A 304 -17.85 -2.82 23.96
C LEU A 304 -17.92 -3.99 24.94
N ASP A 305 -19.10 -4.22 25.51
CA ASP A 305 -19.39 -5.43 26.30
C ASP A 305 -19.80 -6.57 25.35
N LEU A 306 -18.94 -7.59 25.22
CA LEU A 306 -19.17 -8.74 24.36
C LEU A 306 -20.40 -9.55 24.76
N ASP A 307 -20.75 -9.58 26.04
CA ASP A 307 -21.85 -10.41 26.54
C ASP A 307 -23.21 -9.71 26.32
N GLN A 308 -23.23 -8.39 26.15
CA GLN A 308 -24.43 -7.61 25.88
C GLN A 308 -24.68 -7.38 24.39
N SER A 309 -23.66 -6.92 23.66
CA SER A 309 -23.77 -6.62 22.23
C SER A 309 -22.44 -6.82 21.53
N PRO A 310 -22.20 -7.98 20.90
CA PRO A 310 -20.92 -8.28 20.25
C PRO A 310 -20.77 -7.63 18.87
N TYR A 311 -21.69 -6.75 18.46
CA TYR A 311 -21.76 -6.19 17.12
C TYR A 311 -21.23 -4.78 17.05
N ILE A 312 -20.48 -4.49 15.98
CA ILE A 312 -20.11 -3.12 15.60
C ILE A 312 -20.75 -2.82 14.26
N ASN A 313 -21.53 -1.76 14.20
CA ASN A 313 -22.06 -1.22 12.96
C ASN A 313 -21.24 0.02 12.58
N ILE A 314 -20.77 0.08 11.34
CA ILE A 314 -20.04 1.24 10.83
C ILE A 314 -20.68 1.67 9.51
N SER A 315 -20.92 2.97 9.39
CA SER A 315 -21.23 3.63 8.12
C SER A 315 -20.10 4.60 7.78
N PHE A 316 -19.65 4.56 6.52
CA PHE A 316 -18.52 5.36 6.08
C PHE A 316 -18.65 5.71 4.61
N ASP A 317 -18.01 6.81 4.21
CA ASP A 317 -17.94 7.28 2.85
C ASP A 317 -16.54 7.03 2.29
N ILE A 318 -16.49 6.53 1.05
CA ILE A 318 -15.27 6.51 0.24
C ILE A 318 -15.39 7.62 -0.79
N LYS A 319 -14.48 8.58 -0.74
CA LYS A 319 -14.37 9.67 -1.71
C LYS A 319 -13.24 9.37 -2.68
N ILE A 320 -13.50 9.45 -3.98
CA ILE A 320 -12.56 9.12 -5.05
C ILE A 320 -12.48 10.31 -6.01
N THR A 321 -11.27 10.72 -6.39
CA THR A 321 -11.03 11.86 -7.29
C THR A 321 -10.46 11.44 -8.65
N ASN A 322 -10.73 12.21 -9.70
CA ASN A 322 -10.12 12.02 -11.04
C ASN A 322 -10.40 10.65 -11.68
N ILE A 323 -11.65 10.18 -11.59
CA ILE A 323 -12.08 8.92 -12.19
C ILE A 323 -11.96 9.00 -13.72
N THR A 324 -11.23 8.06 -14.31
CA THR A 324 -11.03 7.96 -15.77
C THR A 324 -11.86 6.86 -16.43
N ASP A 325 -12.31 5.89 -15.63
CA ASP A 325 -13.10 4.74 -16.10
C ASP A 325 -14.52 4.80 -15.53
N ASN A 326 -15.52 4.65 -16.39
CA ASN A 326 -16.91 4.62 -16.00
C ASN A 326 -17.25 3.38 -15.16
N ASP A 327 -16.47 2.30 -15.25
CA ASP A 327 -16.64 1.08 -14.45
C ASP A 327 -15.68 0.99 -13.26
N PHE A 328 -15.16 2.11 -12.75
CA PHE A 328 -14.21 2.12 -11.63
C PHE A 328 -14.66 1.32 -10.39
N LYS A 329 -15.97 1.14 -10.19
CA LYS A 329 -16.53 0.36 -9.07
C LYS A 329 -16.16 -1.12 -9.13
N SER A 330 -16.01 -1.72 -10.32
CA SER A 330 -15.61 -3.12 -10.45
C SER A 330 -14.16 -3.35 -10.01
N ASN A 331 -13.33 -2.30 -10.12
CA ASN A 331 -11.93 -2.30 -9.71
C ASN A 331 -11.71 -1.84 -8.25
N LEU A 332 -12.75 -1.34 -7.57
CA LEU A 332 -12.67 -0.88 -6.20
C LEU A 332 -12.89 -2.04 -5.22
N THR A 333 -11.84 -2.37 -4.47
CA THR A 333 -11.92 -3.32 -3.37
C THR A 333 -12.13 -2.56 -2.06
N VAL A 334 -13.16 -2.92 -1.30
CA VAL A 334 -13.44 -2.34 0.02
C VAL A 334 -13.60 -3.44 1.06
N LEU A 335 -12.84 -3.35 2.14
CA LEU A 335 -12.84 -4.34 3.20
C LEU A 335 -12.92 -3.67 4.56
N VAL A 336 -13.64 -4.29 5.49
CA VAL A 336 -13.70 -3.86 6.88
C VAL A 336 -13.40 -5.03 7.79
N GLY A 337 -12.57 -4.80 8.81
CA GLY A 337 -12.23 -5.83 9.79
C GLY A 337 -11.56 -5.23 11.01
N PHE A 338 -10.83 -6.07 11.73
CA PHE A 338 -10.16 -5.70 12.96
C PHE A 338 -8.68 -6.04 12.91
N GLU A 339 -7.86 -5.11 13.38
CA GLU A 339 -6.46 -5.36 13.66
C GLU A 339 -6.31 -5.78 15.13
N TYR A 340 -5.73 -6.96 15.35
CA TYR A 340 -5.38 -7.48 16.67
C TYR A 340 -4.01 -8.14 16.60
N LEU A 341 -3.08 -7.68 17.45
CA LEU A 341 -1.68 -8.11 17.45
C LEU A 341 -1.01 -7.98 16.06
N GLY A 342 -1.28 -6.88 15.36
CA GLY A 342 -0.73 -6.59 14.03
C GLY A 342 -1.30 -7.44 12.89
N LYS A 343 -2.36 -8.23 13.14
CA LYS A 343 -3.02 -9.04 12.10
C LYS A 343 -4.41 -8.52 11.82
N PHE A 344 -4.70 -8.28 10.55
CA PHE A 344 -6.04 -7.94 10.07
C PHE A 344 -6.91 -9.21 10.00
N ARG A 345 -8.03 -9.21 10.72
CA ARG A 345 -8.90 -10.38 10.96
C ARG A 345 -10.36 -9.98 10.90
N GLY A 346 -11.24 -10.97 10.77
CA GLY A 346 -12.69 -10.74 10.80
C GLY A 346 -13.18 -9.91 9.62
N VAL A 347 -12.50 -10.06 8.48
CA VAL A 347 -12.73 -9.23 7.31
C VAL A 347 -14.10 -9.54 6.72
N LYS A 348 -14.88 -8.49 6.47
CA LYS A 348 -16.17 -8.56 5.77
C LYS A 348 -16.21 -7.54 4.64
N LEU A 349 -16.97 -7.90 3.60
CA LEU A 349 -17.33 -6.98 2.53
C LEU A 349 -18.49 -6.09 3.01
N PRO A 350 -18.35 -4.76 2.97
CA PRO A 350 -19.44 -3.86 3.29
C PRO A 350 -20.47 -3.80 2.15
N THR A 351 -21.69 -3.35 2.47
CA THR A 351 -22.75 -3.14 1.47
C THR A 351 -22.78 -1.67 1.04
N LEU A 352 -22.75 -1.42 -0.27
CA LEU A 352 -22.96 -0.08 -0.83
C LEU A 352 -24.43 0.31 -0.65
N THR A 353 -24.67 1.49 -0.10
CA THR A 353 -26.02 1.97 0.24
C THR A 353 -26.43 3.22 -0.51
N ASN A 354 -25.48 4.07 -0.86
CA ASN A 354 -25.72 5.28 -1.64
C ASN A 354 -24.47 5.62 -2.47
N GLU A 355 -24.67 6.27 -3.60
CA GLU A 355 -23.60 6.77 -4.46
C GLU A 355 -23.96 8.14 -5.03
N THR A 356 -22.96 9.00 -5.13
CA THR A 356 -23.06 10.29 -5.81
C THR A 356 -21.85 10.46 -6.71
N TYR A 357 -22.10 10.85 -7.95
CA TYR A 357 -21.06 11.11 -8.94
C TYR A 357 -21.15 12.56 -9.45
N ASP A 358 -20.02 13.25 -9.45
CA ASP A 358 -19.87 14.59 -10.00
C ASP A 358 -19.18 14.50 -11.37
N ASN A 359 -19.98 14.59 -12.43
CA ASN A 359 -19.49 14.56 -13.82
C ASN A 359 -18.54 15.72 -14.16
N THR A 360 -18.65 16.86 -13.46
CA THR A 360 -17.85 18.05 -13.78
C THR A 360 -16.40 17.85 -13.37
N HIS A 361 -16.20 17.19 -12.23
CA HIS A 361 -14.89 17.00 -11.63
C HIS A 361 -14.40 15.54 -11.70
N ASN A 362 -15.23 14.63 -12.22
CA ASN A 362 -15.01 13.18 -12.22
C ASN A 362 -14.70 12.63 -10.83
N ASN A 363 -15.51 13.04 -9.84
CA ASN A 363 -15.36 12.61 -8.46
C ASN A 363 -16.56 11.76 -8.05
N ALA A 364 -16.33 10.77 -7.19
CA ALA A 364 -17.38 9.93 -6.61
C ALA A 364 -17.35 9.98 -5.08
N THR A 365 -18.52 9.88 -4.47
CA THR A 365 -18.67 9.54 -3.05
C THR A 365 -19.56 8.32 -2.93
N LEU A 366 -19.05 7.28 -2.30
CA LEU A 366 -19.71 5.98 -2.15
C LEU A 366 -19.94 5.71 -0.66
N ARG A 367 -21.20 5.56 -0.24
CA ARG A 367 -21.55 5.30 1.16
C ARG A 367 -21.77 3.83 1.42
N TYR A 368 -20.97 3.30 2.33
CA TYR A 368 -20.99 1.90 2.74
C TYR A 368 -21.54 1.72 4.15
N LYS A 369 -22.06 0.53 4.41
CA LYS A 369 -22.43 0.05 5.74
C LYS A 369 -21.93 -1.37 5.96
N VAL A 370 -21.51 -1.66 7.18
CA VAL A 370 -21.11 -3.01 7.58
C VAL A 370 -21.49 -3.27 9.04
N GLN A 371 -21.83 -4.54 9.31
CA GLN A 371 -21.98 -5.06 10.66
C GLN A 371 -20.95 -6.16 10.90
N LEU A 372 -20.07 -5.94 11.86
CA LEU A 372 -19.05 -6.87 12.27
C LEU A 372 -19.47 -7.56 13.56
N ASN A 373 -19.30 -8.87 13.64
CA ASN A 373 -19.54 -9.65 14.85
C ASN A 373 -18.19 -10.00 15.48
N ILE A 374 -17.87 -9.43 16.64
CA ILE A 374 -16.57 -9.62 17.27
C ILE A 374 -16.48 -10.95 17.99
N SER A 375 -17.60 -11.48 18.51
CA SER A 375 -17.58 -12.71 19.32
C SER A 375 -17.12 -13.93 18.52
N GLU A 376 -17.22 -13.89 17.19
CA GLU A 376 -16.72 -14.94 16.29
C GLU A 376 -15.19 -15.05 16.30
N ILE A 377 -14.48 -14.00 16.72
CA ILE A 377 -13.02 -13.88 16.59
C ILE A 377 -12.37 -13.72 17.96
N ILE A 378 -13.03 -13.01 18.88
CA ILE A 378 -12.50 -12.68 20.19
C ILE A 378 -13.48 -13.13 21.26
N ASN A 379 -12.98 -13.97 22.15
CA ASN A 379 -13.76 -14.58 23.23
C ASN A 379 -13.26 -14.18 24.62
N LYS A 380 -12.48 -13.10 24.72
CA LYS A 380 -11.87 -12.59 25.95
C LYS A 380 -11.74 -11.06 25.88
N SER A 381 -11.52 -10.41 27.02
CA SER A 381 -11.24 -8.98 27.01
C SER A 381 -9.94 -8.68 26.26
N ALA A 382 -9.99 -7.72 25.34
CA ALA A 382 -8.87 -7.37 24.46
C ALA A 382 -9.04 -5.94 23.92
N VAL A 383 -7.95 -5.31 23.53
CA VAL A 383 -7.98 -4.08 22.74
C VAL A 383 -7.88 -4.46 21.27
N ILE A 384 -8.78 -3.94 20.46
CA ILE A 384 -8.77 -4.10 19.00
C ILE A 384 -8.80 -2.75 18.31
N TYR A 385 -8.43 -2.74 17.04
CA TYR A 385 -8.59 -1.57 16.18
C TYR A 385 -9.46 -1.93 14.98
N VAL A 386 -10.60 -1.26 14.82
CA VAL A 386 -11.40 -1.42 13.61
C VAL A 386 -10.73 -0.67 12.47
N ARG A 387 -10.57 -1.36 11.35
CA ARG A 387 -9.89 -0.89 10.16
C ARG A 387 -10.76 -1.08 8.94
N ILE A 388 -10.74 -0.08 8.08
CA ILE A 388 -11.34 -0.06 6.74
C ILE A 388 -10.19 0.15 5.78
N VAL A 389 -10.11 -0.69 4.76
CA VAL A 389 -9.22 -0.50 3.63
C VAL A 389 -10.05 -0.38 2.36
N ALA A 390 -9.70 0.61 1.55
CA ALA A 390 -10.21 0.77 0.21
C ALA A 390 -9.02 0.82 -0.74
N ALA A 391 -9.09 0.06 -1.83
CA ALA A 391 -7.98 -0.16 -2.74
C ALA A 391 -8.45 -0.22 -4.18
N MET A 392 -7.70 0.43 -5.07
CA MET A 392 -7.97 0.46 -6.50
C MET A 392 -6.66 0.72 -7.26
N PRO A 393 -6.39 0.06 -8.39
CA PRO A 393 -5.17 0.29 -9.17
C PRO A 393 -5.00 1.76 -9.54
N LEU A 394 -3.78 2.29 -9.42
CA LEU A 394 -3.40 3.70 -9.60
C LEU A 394 -4.00 4.69 -8.58
N TYR A 395 -4.66 4.21 -7.53
CA TYR A 395 -5.14 5.02 -6.39
C TYR A 395 -4.53 4.58 -5.05
N GLY A 396 -3.86 3.43 -5.05
CA GLY A 396 -3.22 2.80 -3.91
C GLY A 396 -4.17 2.15 -2.93
N TYR A 397 -3.59 1.69 -1.82
CA TYR A 397 -4.32 1.19 -0.66
C TYR A 397 -4.48 2.31 0.35
N ARG A 398 -5.71 2.58 0.77
CA ARG A 398 -6.04 3.60 1.75
C ARG A 398 -6.65 2.98 2.98
N TRP A 399 -6.02 3.26 4.11
CA TRP A 399 -6.47 2.83 5.41
C TRP A 399 -7.10 4.00 6.15
N ASN A 400 -8.20 3.73 6.85
CA ASN A 400 -8.69 4.70 7.81
C ASN A 400 -7.75 4.78 9.03
N LYS A 401 -7.86 5.90 9.77
CA LYS A 401 -7.25 6.00 11.10
C LYS A 401 -7.80 4.88 12.00
N PRO A 402 -6.93 4.23 12.80
CA PRO A 402 -7.33 3.07 13.59
C PRO A 402 -8.39 3.46 14.62
N ILE A 403 -9.53 2.76 14.59
CA ILE A 403 -10.61 2.98 15.57
C ILE A 403 -10.39 2.02 16.74
N ARG A 404 -9.80 2.52 17.83
CA ARG A 404 -9.56 1.71 19.04
C ARG A 404 -10.87 1.37 19.73
N LEU A 405 -11.06 0.09 20.05
CA LEU A 405 -12.13 -0.42 20.90
C LEU A 405 -11.57 -1.33 21.99
N ASP A 406 -11.93 -1.04 23.23
CA ASP A 406 -11.66 -1.84 24.42
C ASP A 406 -12.83 -2.82 24.61
N VAL A 407 -12.58 -4.06 24.23
CA VAL A 407 -13.55 -5.15 24.29
C VAL A 407 -13.52 -5.77 25.67
N ILE A 408 -14.66 -5.78 26.36
CA ILE A 408 -14.82 -6.30 27.71
C ILE A 408 -15.64 -7.58 27.63
N LYS A 409 -15.09 -8.66 28.19
CA LYS A 409 -15.85 -9.87 28.49
C LYS A 409 -15.98 -10.02 29.99
N GLN A 410 -17.19 -10.18 30.49
CA GLN A 410 -17.39 -10.42 31.91
C GLN A 410 -16.77 -11.76 32.27
N ARG A 411 -16.07 -11.81 33.41
CA ARG A 411 -15.56 -13.09 33.91
C ARG A 411 -16.77 -13.95 34.23
N PHE A 412 -16.78 -15.18 33.73
CA PHE A 412 -17.80 -16.15 34.12
C PHE A 412 -17.71 -16.35 35.63
N GLU A 413 -18.62 -15.74 36.37
CA GLU A 413 -18.81 -16.08 37.78
C GLU A 413 -19.45 -17.46 37.79
N PHE A 414 -18.72 -18.47 38.26
CA PHE A 414 -19.34 -19.75 38.58
C PHE A 414 -20.49 -19.45 39.53
N GLN A 415 -21.72 -19.64 39.07
CA GLN A 415 -22.88 -19.65 39.94
C GLN A 415 -22.55 -20.60 41.09
N ARG A 416 -22.57 -20.09 42.34
CA ARG A 416 -22.39 -20.91 43.53
C ARG A 416 -23.19 -22.18 43.33
N TYR A 417 -22.54 -23.35 43.41
CA TYR A 417 -23.16 -24.65 43.17
C TYR A 417 -24.60 -24.65 43.71
N HIS A 418 -25.58 -24.88 42.82
CA HIS A 418 -26.97 -24.90 43.23
C HIS A 418 -27.10 -25.89 44.40
N PRO A 419 -27.71 -25.52 45.55
CA PRO A 419 -27.74 -26.37 46.75
C PRO A 419 -28.17 -27.82 46.47
N VAL A 420 -29.04 -27.99 45.46
CA VAL A 420 -29.50 -29.28 44.91
C VAL A 420 -28.37 -30.18 44.42
N LEU A 421 -27.38 -29.65 43.69
CA LEU A 421 -26.24 -30.45 43.20
C LEU A 421 -25.35 -30.93 44.36
N LEU A 422 -25.16 -30.08 45.37
CA LEU A 422 -24.46 -30.46 46.61
C LEU A 422 -25.26 -31.52 47.40
N THR A 423 -26.58 -31.41 47.44
CA THR A 423 -27.43 -32.43 48.10
C THR A 423 -27.40 -33.76 47.36
N ILE A 424 -27.47 -33.74 46.02
CA ILE A 424 -27.35 -34.96 45.19
C ILE A 424 -25.98 -35.61 45.42
N GLY A 425 -24.90 -34.83 45.38
CA GLY A 425 -23.55 -35.34 45.66
C GLY A 425 -23.42 -35.95 47.05
N ALA A 426 -24.00 -35.31 48.08
CA ALA A 426 -24.01 -35.83 49.44
C ALA A 426 -24.84 -37.12 49.57
N ILE A 427 -26.02 -37.19 48.95
CA ILE A 427 -26.88 -38.39 48.95
C ILE A 427 -26.15 -39.56 48.28
N VAL A 428 -25.51 -39.34 47.13
CA VAL A 428 -24.75 -40.38 46.43
C VAL A 428 -23.56 -40.83 47.29
N GLY A 429 -22.81 -39.88 47.88
CA GLY A 429 -21.68 -40.18 48.75
C GLY A 429 -22.05 -40.99 49.99
N ILE A 430 -23.11 -40.59 50.69
CA ILE A 430 -23.62 -41.31 51.88
C ILE A 430 -24.05 -42.74 51.49
N ASN A 431 -24.80 -42.90 50.39
CA ASN A 431 -25.22 -44.22 49.93
C ASN A 431 -24.02 -45.10 49.57
N LEU A 432 -22.97 -44.54 48.95
CA LEU A 432 -21.76 -45.29 48.62
C LEU A 432 -21.02 -45.78 49.88
N ILE A 433 -20.89 -44.91 50.89
CA ILE A 433 -20.27 -45.24 52.18
C ILE A 433 -21.07 -46.33 52.91
N VAL A 434 -22.40 -46.21 52.93
CA VAL A 434 -23.28 -47.23 53.53
C VAL A 434 -23.16 -48.55 52.79
N LEU A 435 -23.09 -48.53 51.46
CA LEU A 435 -22.90 -49.73 50.65
C LEU A 435 -21.57 -50.40 50.96
N ILE A 436 -20.46 -49.65 50.99
CA ILE A 436 -19.12 -50.16 51.32
C ILE A 436 -19.07 -50.72 52.75
N GLY A 437 -19.68 -50.04 53.72
CA GLY A 437 -19.72 -50.47 55.12
C GLY A 437 -20.57 -51.74 55.34
N LEU A 438 -21.69 -51.87 54.65
CA LEU A 438 -22.61 -53.01 54.81
C LEU A 438 -22.25 -54.22 53.92
N MET A 439 -21.50 -54.02 52.84
CA MET A 439 -21.06 -55.08 51.92
C MET A 439 -20.36 -56.26 52.61
N PRO A 440 -19.36 -56.07 53.50
CA PRO A 440 -18.72 -57.19 54.20
C PRO A 440 -19.69 -57.95 55.13
N TYR A 441 -20.68 -57.26 55.70
CA TYR A 441 -21.70 -57.87 56.56
C TYR A 441 -22.70 -58.71 55.75
N ALA A 442 -23.17 -58.16 54.62
CA ALA A 442 -24.04 -58.85 53.68
C ALA A 442 -23.37 -60.11 53.09
N LEU A 443 -22.08 -60.01 52.71
CA LEU A 443 -21.29 -61.15 52.23
C LEU A 443 -21.10 -62.22 53.31
N LYS A 444 -20.78 -61.86 54.56
CA LYS A 444 -20.71 -62.81 55.68
C LYS A 444 -22.05 -63.52 55.92
N ARG A 445 -23.18 -62.80 55.84
CA ARG A 445 -24.51 -63.37 56.03
C ARG A 445 -24.90 -64.33 54.89
N ARG A 446 -24.56 -63.98 53.64
CA ARG A 446 -24.76 -64.84 52.46
C ARG A 446 -23.92 -66.12 52.54
N MET A 447 -22.68 -66.04 53.02
CA MET A 447 -21.85 -67.23 53.28
C MET A 447 -22.41 -68.11 54.40
N ARG A 448 -22.93 -67.52 55.48
CA ARG A 448 -23.60 -68.28 56.56
C ARG A 448 -24.87 -68.96 56.06
N ALA A 449 -25.69 -68.26 55.27
CA ALA A 449 -26.90 -68.82 54.67
C ALA A 449 -26.56 -70.01 53.74
N LYS A 450 -25.56 -69.88 52.87
CA LYS A 450 -25.07 -71.00 52.04
C LYS A 450 -24.58 -72.19 52.88
N LYS A 451 -23.84 -71.95 53.97
CA LYS A 451 -23.40 -73.02 54.89
C LYS A 451 -24.56 -73.72 55.60
N ILE A 452 -25.63 -73.00 55.93
CA ILE A 452 -26.84 -73.59 56.51
C ILE A 452 -27.59 -74.41 55.45
N GLU A 453 -27.70 -73.90 54.22
CA GLU A 453 -28.35 -74.60 53.11
C GLU A 453 -27.61 -75.89 52.71
N GLU A 454 -26.27 -75.87 52.68
CA GLU A 454 -25.44 -77.07 52.46
C GLU A 454 -25.56 -78.09 53.60
N LYS A 455 -25.74 -77.64 54.84
CA LYS A 455 -26.00 -78.51 55.99
C LYS A 455 -27.41 -79.10 55.99
N ALA A 456 -28.40 -78.42 55.42
CA ALA A 456 -29.77 -78.91 55.30
C ALA A 456 -29.96 -79.88 54.12
N LYS A 457 -29.01 -79.91 53.17
CA LYS A 457 -29.00 -80.84 52.02
C LYS A 457 -28.24 -82.15 52.27
N LYS A 458 -27.50 -82.26 53.39
CA LYS A 458 -26.92 -83.51 53.90
C LYS A 458 -27.83 -84.08 54.96
#